data_AF-A0A2N0LCJ7-F1
#
_entry.id   AF-A0A2N0LCJ7-F1
#
_cell.length_a   1.000
_cell.length_b   1.000
_cell.length_c   1.000
_cell.angle_alpha   90.00
_cell.angle_beta   90.00
_cell.angle_gamma   90.00
#
_symmetry.space_group_name_H-M   'P 1'
#
loop_
_entity.id
_entity.type
_entity.pdbx_description
1 polymer ?
#
loop_
_entity_poly.entity_id
_entity_poly.type
_entity_poly.pdbx_seq_one_letter_code
_entity_poly.pdbx_strand_id
1 'polypeptide(L)'
;MLLLMGKTREALIFGIVGVTIASVAILGDYTLGQIVTRGRPFSSPGDTFAAFPSGHVFGTTVFFGFVAFLAAHYRWNKKLMIPTLTLLALGVLLVGPARIYEQAHWPTDVAAGYLLGGLWLLVAIAVYMYLHDAKWLSSLQKTETLLDEDCPSCLTERSIASLVLLNPEKGTATKVYQPPFLVRVIYWLAFQARFPYVANQFAFKAAIYRRKVAGKLTQHMFGKDLVAGVLSVNDNGGKYEFVTEFIPGEKVENDTEVREYLAQVSETFSQAGLSVWQINPHNPHAHTNLIRTPQGDLKIIDLESALATPFLPKGQRRSAMKAGNFPVFDDIDFPRMRAFLADNAASLEASLGPKGLAELEHSVGHLQELIHSWKASDLRLWGRLAKWTYRFFNWKATYTTSKAAVSGADAATQSFFNAGIERWDREGRLETAESDALKGYLSSREVNVAMRHLGVHLVMSAIFRFPIGSAIRFLWTLSFWLNSK
;
A
#
# COMPACT_ATOMS: atom_id res chain seq x y z
N MET A 1 16.10 -13.60 6.79
CA MET A 1 17.01 -14.61 6.21
C MET A 1 16.33 -15.45 5.14
N LEU A 2 15.27 -16.24 5.44
CA LEU A 2 14.55 -17.05 4.44
C LEU A 2 13.98 -16.23 3.26
N LEU A 3 13.36 -15.08 3.54
CA LEU A 3 12.90 -14.12 2.53
C LEU A 3 14.02 -13.57 1.63
N LEU A 4 15.22 -13.38 2.19
CA LEU A 4 16.39 -12.88 1.46
C LEU A 4 17.04 -13.97 0.59
N MET A 5 16.76 -15.24 0.88
CA MET A 5 17.22 -16.40 0.12
C MET A 5 16.19 -16.88 -0.91
N GLY A 6 15.15 -16.08 -1.21
CA GLY A 6 14.10 -16.43 -2.18
C GLY A 6 13.10 -17.50 -1.72
N LYS A 7 13.22 -18.00 -0.48
CA LYS A 7 12.36 -19.03 0.12
C LYS A 7 11.11 -18.42 0.75
N THR A 8 10.25 -17.88 -0.10
CA THR A 8 9.06 -17.08 0.29
C THR A 8 7.98 -17.89 0.97
N ARG A 9 7.81 -19.17 0.59
CA ARG A 9 6.83 -20.10 1.18
C ARG A 9 7.20 -20.45 2.61
N GLU A 10 8.46 -20.77 2.84
CA GLU A 10 9.03 -21.14 4.13
C GLU A 10 9.00 -19.96 5.10
N ALA A 11 9.35 -18.77 4.61
CA ALA A 11 9.28 -17.55 5.40
C ALA A 11 7.84 -17.16 5.78
N LEU A 12 6.87 -17.37 4.88
CA LEU A 12 5.47 -17.13 5.14
C LEU A 12 4.92 -18.11 6.19
N ILE A 13 5.19 -19.42 6.04
CA ILE A 13 4.75 -20.42 7.01
C ILE A 13 5.41 -20.17 8.37
N PHE A 14 6.70 -19.82 8.40
CA PHE A 14 7.40 -19.41 9.62
C PHE A 14 6.75 -18.18 10.28
N GLY A 15 6.39 -17.16 9.48
CA GLY A 15 5.70 -15.98 9.96
C GLY A 15 4.32 -16.28 10.54
N ILE A 16 3.53 -17.13 9.85
CA ILE A 16 2.21 -17.57 10.33
C ILE A 16 2.37 -18.31 11.65
N VAL A 17 3.25 -19.30 11.74
CA VAL A 17 3.51 -20.04 12.97
C VAL A 17 3.97 -19.10 14.08
N GLY A 18 4.89 -18.18 13.81
CA GLY A 18 5.36 -17.18 14.77
C GLY A 18 4.25 -16.27 15.32
N VAL A 19 3.33 -15.81 14.46
CA VAL A 19 2.15 -15.02 14.87
C VAL A 19 1.21 -15.87 15.72
N THR A 20 0.98 -17.13 15.39
CA THR A 20 0.14 -18.02 16.19
C THR A 20 0.75 -18.27 17.58
N ILE A 21 2.07 -18.45 17.66
CA ILE A 21 2.79 -18.61 18.93
C ILE A 21 2.63 -17.36 19.80
N ALA A 22 2.86 -16.17 19.24
CA ALA A 22 2.70 -14.91 19.96
C ALA A 22 1.25 -14.68 20.42
N SER A 23 0.28 -14.97 19.55
CA SER A 23 -1.15 -14.81 19.86
C SER A 23 -1.59 -15.75 20.99
N VAL A 24 -1.15 -17.00 20.97
CA VAL A 24 -1.49 -18.01 21.98
C VAL A 24 -0.77 -17.75 23.31
N ALA A 25 0.48 -17.28 23.27
CA ALA A 25 1.19 -16.88 24.48
C ALA A 25 0.48 -15.71 25.17
N ILE A 26 0.08 -14.69 24.41
CA ILE A 26 -0.68 -13.54 24.93
C ILE A 26 -2.05 -14.00 25.44
N LEU A 27 -2.81 -14.74 24.63
CA LEU A 27 -4.16 -15.17 25.03
C LEU A 27 -4.13 -16.13 26.23
N GLY A 28 -3.12 -17.00 26.33
CA GLY A 28 -2.93 -17.91 27.45
C GLY A 28 -2.68 -17.18 28.77
N ASP A 29 -1.81 -16.16 28.76
CA ASP A 29 -1.56 -15.29 29.92
C ASP A 29 -2.84 -14.57 30.37
N TYR A 30 -3.65 -14.09 29.43
CA TYR A 30 -4.90 -13.39 29.74
C TYR A 30 -6.07 -14.32 30.14
N THR A 31 -6.15 -15.54 29.60
CA THR A 31 -7.32 -16.43 29.80
C THR A 31 -7.09 -17.43 30.92
N LEU A 32 -6.04 -18.25 30.84
CA LEU A 32 -5.71 -19.24 31.87
C LEU A 32 -5.29 -18.54 33.16
N GLY A 33 -4.63 -17.40 33.04
CA GLY A 33 -4.24 -16.57 34.18
C GLY A 33 -5.42 -16.06 35.00
N GLN A 34 -6.50 -15.65 34.33
CA GLN A 34 -7.74 -15.17 34.97
C GLN A 34 -8.58 -16.31 35.54
N ILE A 35 -8.52 -17.51 34.93
CA ILE A 35 -9.25 -18.70 35.43
C ILE A 35 -8.58 -19.27 36.68
N VAL A 36 -7.25 -19.38 36.67
CA VAL A 36 -6.49 -20.00 37.76
C VAL A 36 -6.26 -19.02 38.92
N THR A 37 -6.41 -17.70 38.69
CA THR A 37 -6.32 -16.64 39.70
C THR A 37 -5.07 -16.73 40.58
N ARG A 38 -3.96 -17.21 40.01
CA ARG A 38 -2.73 -17.48 40.76
C ARG A 38 -1.83 -16.25 40.79
N GLY A 39 -1.56 -15.76 42.00
CA GLY A 39 -0.60 -14.69 42.26
C GLY A 39 0.85 -15.13 42.08
N ARG A 40 1.71 -14.17 41.74
CA ARG A 40 3.16 -14.39 41.61
C ARG A 40 3.79 -14.60 42.99
N PRO A 41 4.95 -15.28 43.08
CA PRO A 41 5.68 -15.36 44.34
C PRO A 41 5.95 -13.96 44.92
N PHE A 42 5.66 -13.77 46.21
CA PHE A 42 5.94 -12.53 46.96
C PHE A 42 5.29 -11.24 46.42
N SER A 43 4.21 -11.34 45.62
CA SER A 43 3.49 -10.16 45.10
C SER A 43 2.77 -9.38 46.21
N SER A 44 2.75 -8.05 46.11
CA SER A 44 2.04 -7.18 47.05
C SER A 44 0.53 -7.29 46.89
N PRO A 45 -0.28 -7.06 47.95
CA PRO A 45 -1.73 -7.01 47.83
C PRO A 45 -2.15 -5.95 46.81
N GLY A 46 -2.78 -6.37 45.71
CA GLY A 46 -3.22 -5.49 44.61
C GLY A 46 -2.57 -5.78 43.25
N ASP A 47 -1.51 -6.61 43.19
CA ASP A 47 -0.95 -7.06 41.92
C ASP A 47 -1.88 -8.06 41.22
N THR A 48 -2.38 -7.68 40.04
CA THR A 48 -3.39 -8.43 39.27
C THR A 48 -2.78 -9.28 38.14
N PHE A 49 -1.45 -9.33 38.03
CA PHE A 49 -0.78 -10.09 36.97
C PHE A 49 -0.81 -11.59 37.26
N ALA A 50 -1.40 -12.35 36.36
CA ALA A 50 -1.42 -13.79 36.44
C ALA A 50 -0.01 -14.40 36.42
N ALA A 51 0.21 -15.42 37.26
CA ALA A 51 1.46 -16.18 37.30
C ALA A 51 1.42 -17.47 36.46
N PHE A 52 0.23 -17.94 36.07
CA PHE A 52 0.04 -19.26 35.46
C PHE A 52 -0.56 -19.18 34.05
N PRO A 53 -0.03 -19.95 33.07
CA PRO A 53 1.28 -20.61 33.06
C PRO A 53 2.43 -19.59 32.86
N SER A 54 3.70 -20.01 32.94
CA SER A 54 4.78 -19.09 32.58
C SER A 54 4.86 -18.85 31.07
N GLY A 55 4.42 -17.67 30.62
CA GLY A 55 4.48 -17.26 29.21
C GLY A 55 5.90 -17.24 28.62
N HIS A 56 6.92 -16.90 29.42
CA HIS A 56 8.32 -16.95 29.01
C HIS A 56 8.77 -18.40 28.74
N VAL A 57 8.47 -19.32 29.66
CA VAL A 57 8.82 -20.74 29.49
C VAL A 57 8.08 -21.34 28.29
N PHE A 58 6.79 -21.04 28.16
CA PHE A 58 5.98 -21.45 27.00
C PHE A 58 6.57 -20.93 25.68
N GLY A 59 6.74 -19.61 25.55
CA GLY A 59 7.23 -18.98 24.32
C GLY A 59 8.62 -19.44 23.92
N THR A 60 9.54 -19.54 24.89
CA THR A 60 10.90 -20.04 24.67
C THR A 60 10.90 -21.51 24.21
N THR A 61 10.09 -22.37 24.84
CA THR A 61 9.97 -23.79 24.46
C THR A 61 9.48 -23.94 23.02
N VAL A 62 8.42 -23.21 22.66
CA VAL A 62 7.84 -23.31 21.32
C VAL A 62 8.75 -22.69 20.26
N PHE A 63 9.27 -21.49 20.50
CA PHE A 63 10.08 -20.79 19.49
C PHE A 63 11.39 -21.52 19.21
N PHE A 64 12.21 -21.81 20.24
CA PHE A 64 13.49 -22.48 20.03
C PHE A 64 13.32 -23.94 19.64
N GLY A 65 12.28 -24.63 20.15
CA GLY A 65 11.93 -25.97 19.70
C GLY A 65 11.54 -26.02 18.23
N PHE A 66 10.79 -25.02 17.73
CA PHE A 66 10.42 -24.94 16.32
C PHE A 66 11.62 -24.61 15.42
N VAL A 67 12.51 -23.71 15.85
CA VAL A 67 13.77 -23.44 15.14
C VAL A 67 14.65 -24.69 15.07
N ALA A 68 14.75 -25.44 16.17
CA ALA A 68 15.47 -26.72 16.21
C ALA A 68 14.88 -27.75 15.24
N PHE A 69 13.55 -27.87 15.20
CA PHE A 69 12.85 -28.69 14.22
C PHE A 69 13.18 -28.29 12.78
N LEU A 70 13.18 -26.98 12.45
CA LEU A 70 13.51 -26.51 11.10
C LEU A 70 14.97 -26.79 10.73
N ALA A 71 15.91 -26.58 11.65
CA ALA A 71 17.31 -26.88 11.41
C ALA A 71 17.54 -28.36 11.05
N ALA A 72 16.82 -29.26 11.73
CA ALA A 72 16.81 -30.69 11.42
C ALA A 72 16.08 -31.01 10.10
N HIS A 73 14.90 -30.44 9.89
CA HIS A 73 14.07 -30.66 8.70
C HIS A 73 14.77 -30.23 7.41
N TYR A 74 15.48 -29.10 7.42
CA TYR A 74 16.27 -28.60 6.28
C TYR A 74 17.68 -29.20 6.19
N ARG A 75 18.00 -30.21 7.01
CA ARG A 75 19.27 -30.94 6.99
C ARG A 75 20.50 -30.01 6.99
N TRP A 76 20.55 -29.08 7.96
CA TRP A 76 21.71 -28.21 8.13
C TRP A 76 23.01 -29.02 8.23
N ASN A 77 24.12 -28.40 7.83
CA ASN A 77 25.45 -29.02 7.93
C ASN A 77 25.70 -29.46 9.38
N LYS A 78 26.03 -30.75 9.58
CA LYS A 78 26.21 -31.37 10.90
C LYS A 78 27.15 -30.59 11.82
N LYS A 79 28.20 -29.97 11.25
CA LYS A 79 29.17 -29.15 12.01
C LYS A 79 28.56 -27.90 12.65
N LEU A 80 27.52 -27.34 12.03
CA LEU A 80 26.77 -26.18 12.55
C LEU A 80 25.51 -26.62 13.31
N MET A 81 24.88 -27.71 12.87
CA MET A 81 23.62 -28.19 13.45
C MET A 81 23.79 -28.62 14.91
N ILE A 82 24.83 -29.40 15.24
CA ILE A 82 25.05 -29.90 16.60
C ILE A 82 25.21 -28.76 17.62
N PRO A 83 26.15 -27.80 17.46
CA PRO A 83 26.31 -26.72 18.43
C PRO A 83 25.06 -25.83 18.52
N THR A 84 24.37 -25.58 17.40
CA THR A 84 23.11 -24.82 17.41
C THR A 84 22.01 -25.54 18.19
N LEU A 85 21.80 -26.84 17.95
CA LEU A 85 20.79 -27.61 18.68
C LEU A 85 21.10 -27.68 20.18
N THR A 86 22.37 -27.87 20.55
CA THR A 86 22.81 -27.86 21.95
C THR A 86 22.50 -26.51 22.62
N LEU A 87 22.81 -25.39 21.95
CA LEU A 87 22.54 -24.06 22.49
C LEU A 87 21.03 -23.79 22.65
N LEU A 88 20.22 -24.18 21.67
CA LEU A 88 18.77 -24.03 21.72
C LEU A 88 18.16 -24.89 22.83
N ALA A 89 18.58 -26.15 22.95
CA ALA A 89 18.13 -27.05 24.01
C ALA A 89 18.49 -26.52 25.40
N LEU A 90 19.72 -26.02 25.57
CA LEU A 90 20.15 -25.41 26.82
C LEU A 90 19.31 -24.17 27.17
N GLY A 91 19.02 -23.31 26.18
CA GLY A 91 18.15 -22.15 26.37
C GLY A 91 16.73 -22.54 26.82
N VAL A 92 16.16 -23.60 26.24
CA VAL A 92 14.86 -24.13 26.68
C VAL A 92 14.95 -24.71 28.09
N LEU A 93 16.00 -25.45 28.44
CA LEU A 93 16.10 -26.07 29.77
C LEU A 93 16.35 -25.04 30.89
N LEU A 94 17.11 -23.98 30.61
CA LEU A 94 17.54 -23.00 31.62
C LEU A 94 16.51 -21.88 31.87
N VAL A 95 15.58 -21.63 30.95
CA VAL A 95 14.59 -20.55 31.14
C VAL A 95 13.70 -20.79 32.34
N GLY A 96 13.30 -22.04 32.61
CA GLY A 96 12.47 -22.40 33.76
C GLY A 96 13.13 -22.08 35.11
N PRO A 97 14.32 -22.64 35.40
CA PRO A 97 15.08 -22.31 36.60
C PRO A 97 15.33 -20.81 36.77
N ALA A 98 15.64 -20.08 35.68
CA ALA A 98 15.82 -18.64 35.74
C ALA A 98 14.56 -17.91 36.24
N ARG A 99 13.37 -18.32 35.80
CA ARG A 99 12.10 -17.71 36.24
C ARG A 99 11.72 -18.01 37.69
N ILE A 100 12.19 -19.14 38.21
CA ILE A 100 12.04 -19.48 39.63
C ILE A 100 13.03 -18.64 40.46
N TYR A 101 14.27 -18.53 40.00
CA TYR A 101 15.31 -17.74 40.67
C TYR A 101 14.97 -16.25 40.74
N GLU A 102 14.41 -15.69 39.66
CA GLU A 102 13.88 -14.31 39.62
C GLU A 102 12.60 -14.14 40.45
N GLN A 103 12.08 -15.21 41.08
CA GLN A 103 10.85 -15.20 41.86
C GLN A 103 9.62 -14.75 41.05
N ALA A 104 9.69 -14.86 39.72
CA ALA A 104 8.63 -14.42 38.82
C ALA A 104 7.49 -15.45 38.72
N HIS A 105 7.81 -16.74 38.92
CA HIS A 105 6.88 -17.86 38.75
C HIS A 105 7.11 -18.97 39.77
N TRP A 106 6.05 -19.68 40.15
CA TRP A 106 6.16 -20.90 40.94
C TRP A 106 6.72 -22.06 40.08
N PRO A 107 7.38 -23.07 40.68
CA PRO A 107 7.89 -24.23 39.94
C PRO A 107 6.81 -24.95 39.10
N THR A 108 5.58 -25.01 39.60
CA THR A 108 4.44 -25.60 38.89
C THR A 108 3.99 -24.76 37.68
N ASP A 109 4.18 -23.44 37.70
CA ASP A 109 3.84 -22.57 36.57
C ASP A 109 4.84 -22.75 35.43
N VAL A 110 6.11 -22.99 35.80
CA VAL A 110 7.19 -23.37 34.89
C VAL A 110 6.94 -24.76 34.30
N ALA A 111 6.57 -25.75 35.11
CA ALA A 111 6.23 -27.09 34.62
C ALA A 111 5.05 -27.06 33.64
N ALA A 112 4.00 -26.29 33.94
CA ALA A 112 2.88 -26.08 33.03
C ALA A 112 3.30 -25.35 31.74
N GLY A 113 4.19 -24.35 31.84
CA GLY A 113 4.77 -23.67 30.68
C GLY A 113 5.52 -24.63 29.73
N TYR A 114 6.31 -25.57 30.28
CA TYR A 114 6.98 -26.59 29.49
C TYR A 114 6.02 -27.58 28.84
N LEU A 115 5.03 -28.08 29.59
CA LEU A 115 4.05 -29.04 29.08
C LEU A 115 3.18 -28.44 27.97
N LEU A 116 2.63 -27.25 28.20
CA LEU A 116 1.81 -26.55 27.21
C LEU A 116 2.66 -26.12 26.01
N GLY A 117 3.89 -25.67 26.25
CA GLY A 117 4.83 -25.31 25.19
C GLY A 117 5.19 -26.51 24.32
N GLY A 118 5.47 -27.66 24.92
CA GLY A 118 5.74 -28.91 24.20
C GLY A 118 4.54 -29.39 23.38
N LEU A 119 3.34 -29.39 23.96
CA LEU A 119 2.11 -29.76 23.26
C LEU A 119 1.86 -28.84 22.05
N TRP A 120 2.00 -27.53 22.26
CA TRP A 120 1.80 -26.55 21.20
C TRP A 120 2.87 -26.64 20.11
N LEU A 121 4.11 -26.96 20.46
CA LEU A 121 5.18 -27.23 19.50
C LEU A 121 4.82 -28.40 18.58
N LEU A 122 4.24 -29.48 19.10
CA LEU A 122 3.78 -30.62 18.28
C LEU A 122 2.69 -30.19 17.30
N VAL A 123 1.72 -29.38 17.75
CA VAL A 123 0.68 -28.81 16.89
C VAL A 123 1.29 -27.92 15.80
N ALA A 124 2.23 -27.05 16.17
CA ALA A 124 2.91 -26.16 15.23
C ALA A 124 3.69 -26.94 14.17
N ILE A 125 4.37 -28.03 14.55
CA ILE A 125 5.06 -28.95 13.63
C ILE A 125 4.04 -29.64 12.70
N ALA A 126 2.95 -30.17 13.24
CA ALA A 126 1.92 -30.84 12.45
C ALA A 126 1.26 -29.89 11.43
N VAL A 127 0.93 -28.67 11.85
CA VAL A 127 0.40 -27.61 10.98
C VAL A 127 1.44 -27.20 9.94
N TYR A 128 2.72 -27.05 10.33
CA TYR A 128 3.80 -26.77 9.39
C TYR A 128 3.90 -27.86 8.32
N MET A 129 3.94 -29.14 8.71
CA MET A 129 4.01 -30.26 7.78
C MET A 129 2.77 -30.31 6.88
N TYR A 130 1.58 -30.13 7.45
CA TYR A 130 0.33 -30.07 6.68
C TYR A 130 0.34 -28.92 5.67
N LEU A 131 0.74 -27.71 6.05
CA LEU A 131 0.80 -26.55 5.14
C LEU A 131 1.94 -26.65 4.11
N HIS A 132 3.04 -27.30 4.50
CA HIS A 132 4.17 -27.60 3.63
C HIS A 132 3.83 -28.68 2.59
N ASP A 133 2.92 -29.60 2.90
CA ASP A 133 2.49 -30.64 1.95
C ASP A 133 1.16 -30.30 1.28
N ALA A 134 0.38 -29.39 1.87
CA ALA A 134 -0.87 -28.91 1.31
C ALA A 134 -0.60 -28.20 -0.01
N LYS A 135 -1.19 -28.76 -1.06
CA LYS A 135 -1.23 -28.24 -2.43
C LYS A 135 -2.09 -26.96 -2.55
N TRP A 136 -2.26 -26.13 -1.52
CA TRP A 136 -3.10 -24.92 -1.59
C TRP A 136 -2.56 -23.84 -2.56
N LEU A 137 -1.32 -23.98 -3.01
CA LEU A 137 -0.69 -23.23 -4.11
C LEU A 137 -0.88 -23.87 -5.51
N SER A 138 -1.53 -25.05 -5.60
CA SER A 138 -1.63 -25.85 -6.85
C SER A 138 -2.65 -25.34 -7.87
N SER A 139 -3.31 -24.21 -7.61
CA SER A 139 -4.18 -23.57 -8.61
C SER A 139 -3.44 -23.29 -9.92
N LEU A 140 -2.13 -23.05 -9.86
CA LEU A 140 -1.31 -22.79 -11.05
C LEU A 140 -0.99 -24.06 -11.84
N GLN A 141 -0.86 -25.20 -11.16
CA GLN A 141 -0.46 -26.47 -11.78
C GLN A 141 -1.57 -27.08 -12.65
N LYS A 142 -2.84 -26.84 -12.29
CA LYS A 142 -4.00 -27.31 -13.08
C LYS A 142 -4.20 -26.53 -14.39
N THR A 143 -3.71 -25.29 -14.46
CA THR A 143 -3.80 -24.43 -15.65
C THR A 143 -2.66 -24.71 -16.63
N GLU A 144 -1.48 -25.04 -16.11
CA GLU A 144 -0.32 -25.48 -16.91
C GLU A 144 -0.66 -26.71 -17.75
N THR A 145 -1.31 -27.73 -17.16
CA THR A 145 -1.73 -28.93 -17.88
C THR A 145 -2.74 -28.65 -19.00
N LEU A 146 -3.60 -27.64 -18.83
CA LEU A 146 -4.59 -27.26 -19.85
C LEU A 146 -4.00 -26.42 -20.98
N LEU A 147 -2.85 -25.76 -20.76
CA LEU A 147 -2.18 -24.94 -21.78
C LEU A 147 -1.07 -25.71 -22.51
N ASP A 148 -0.47 -26.72 -21.86
CA ASP A 148 0.52 -27.63 -22.47
C ASP A 148 -0.12 -28.52 -23.55
N GLU A 149 -1.38 -28.93 -23.38
CA GLU A 149 -2.06 -29.80 -24.36
C GLU A 149 -2.30 -29.12 -25.72
N ASP A 150 -2.40 -27.79 -25.77
CA ASP A 150 -2.72 -27.03 -26.98
C ASP A 150 -1.49 -26.58 -27.79
N CYS A 151 -0.26 -26.74 -27.27
CA CYS A 151 0.95 -26.27 -27.95
C CYS A 151 2.25 -26.98 -27.48
N PRO A 152 2.70 -28.05 -28.16
CA PRO A 152 3.86 -28.84 -27.73
C PRO A 152 5.21 -28.13 -27.85
N SER A 153 5.31 -27.03 -28.61
CA SER A 153 6.51 -26.18 -28.71
C SER A 153 6.50 -24.96 -27.78
N CYS A 154 5.42 -24.77 -27.02
CA CYS A 154 5.30 -23.65 -26.10
C CYS A 154 6.10 -23.90 -24.81
N LEU A 155 6.66 -22.83 -24.27
CA LEU A 155 7.33 -22.84 -22.96
C LEU A 155 6.42 -22.17 -21.93
N THR A 156 6.40 -22.69 -20.71
CA THR A 156 5.61 -22.11 -19.62
C THR A 156 6.53 -21.50 -18.56
N GLU A 157 6.25 -20.25 -18.20
CA GLU A 157 6.97 -19.50 -17.18
C GLU A 157 6.02 -19.04 -16.08
N ARG A 158 6.50 -19.06 -14.83
CA ARG A 158 5.68 -18.72 -13.67
C ARG A 158 6.10 -17.39 -13.06
N SER A 159 5.10 -16.59 -12.72
CA SER A 159 5.25 -15.40 -11.87
C SER A 159 4.39 -15.56 -10.61
N ILE A 160 4.56 -14.65 -9.66
CA ILE A 160 3.89 -14.66 -8.35
C ILE A 160 2.36 -14.68 -8.50
N ALA A 161 1.83 -14.04 -9.55
CA ALA A 161 0.39 -13.87 -9.76
C ALA A 161 -0.11 -14.31 -11.13
N SER A 162 0.74 -14.87 -11.99
CA SER A 162 0.39 -15.23 -13.36
C SER A 162 1.21 -16.39 -13.89
N LEU A 163 0.64 -17.09 -14.87
CA LEU A 163 1.33 -18.04 -15.74
C LEU A 163 1.54 -17.36 -17.10
N VAL A 164 2.72 -17.52 -17.69
CA VAL A 164 3.07 -16.96 -19.00
C VAL A 164 3.33 -18.12 -19.95
N LEU A 165 2.55 -18.20 -21.02
CA LEU A 165 2.73 -19.14 -22.12
C LEU A 165 3.52 -18.45 -23.23
N LEU A 166 4.73 -18.91 -23.49
CA LEU A 166 5.61 -18.41 -24.54
C LEU A 166 5.41 -19.28 -25.78
N ASN A 167 4.99 -18.67 -26.88
CA ASN A 167 4.84 -19.31 -28.18
C ASN A 167 5.79 -18.64 -29.19
N PRO A 168 7.01 -19.18 -29.38
CA PRO A 168 7.98 -18.63 -30.32
C PRO A 168 7.51 -18.67 -31.78
N GLU A 169 6.74 -19.68 -32.18
CA GLU A 169 6.25 -19.83 -33.56
C GLU A 169 5.26 -18.73 -33.95
N LYS A 170 4.36 -18.37 -33.03
CA LYS A 170 3.41 -17.26 -33.23
C LYS A 170 3.99 -15.90 -32.85
N GLY A 171 5.19 -15.86 -32.26
CA GLY A 171 5.79 -14.63 -31.74
C GLY A 171 4.98 -14.01 -30.60
N THR A 172 4.33 -14.81 -29.76
CA THR A 172 3.44 -14.32 -28.68
C THR A 172 3.83 -14.83 -27.30
N ALA A 173 3.66 -13.99 -26.29
CA ALA A 173 3.76 -14.33 -24.88
C ALA A 173 2.41 -14.03 -24.22
N THR A 174 1.67 -15.07 -23.83
CA THR A 174 0.32 -14.95 -23.28
C THR A 174 0.36 -15.05 -21.77
N LYS A 175 0.05 -13.96 -21.08
CA LYS A 175 0.03 -13.89 -19.62
C LYS A 175 -1.39 -14.08 -19.10
N VAL A 176 -1.60 -15.15 -18.34
CA VAL A 176 -2.87 -15.49 -17.68
C VAL A 176 -2.73 -15.26 -16.19
N TYR A 177 -3.50 -14.31 -15.66
CA TYR A 177 -3.45 -13.96 -14.24
C TYR A 177 -4.27 -14.93 -13.39
N GLN A 178 -3.60 -15.54 -12.42
CA GLN A 178 -4.20 -16.44 -11.44
C GLN A 178 -3.55 -16.20 -10.07
N PRO A 179 -3.81 -15.03 -9.45
CA PRO A 179 -3.19 -14.71 -8.18
C PRO A 179 -3.53 -15.78 -7.14
N PRO A 180 -2.56 -16.27 -6.35
CA PRO A 180 -2.83 -17.19 -5.26
C PRO A 180 -3.67 -16.49 -4.17
N PHE A 181 -4.28 -17.27 -3.27
CA PHE A 181 -5.17 -16.75 -2.23
C PHE A 181 -4.54 -15.60 -1.43
N LEU A 182 -3.29 -15.74 -1.02
CA LEU A 182 -2.59 -14.71 -0.26
C LEU A 182 -2.47 -13.39 -1.03
N VAL A 183 -2.15 -13.43 -2.33
CA VAL A 183 -2.06 -12.21 -3.16
C VAL A 183 -3.42 -11.53 -3.25
N ARG A 184 -4.51 -12.31 -3.38
CA ARG A 184 -5.88 -11.77 -3.37
C ARG A 184 -6.22 -11.12 -2.03
N VAL A 185 -5.84 -11.74 -0.91
CA VAL A 185 -6.06 -11.18 0.44
C VAL A 185 -5.26 -9.90 0.65
N ILE A 186 -3.98 -9.87 0.28
CA ILE A 186 -3.14 -8.66 0.38
C ILE A 186 -3.74 -7.53 -0.45
N TYR A 187 -4.16 -7.82 -1.68
CA TYR A 187 -4.81 -6.83 -2.54
C TYR A 187 -6.12 -6.33 -1.93
N TRP A 188 -6.94 -7.23 -1.41
CA TRP A 188 -8.20 -6.88 -0.74
C TRP A 188 -7.97 -6.04 0.52
N LEU A 189 -6.97 -6.35 1.34
CA LEU A 189 -6.61 -5.54 2.50
C LEU A 189 -6.14 -4.13 2.10
N ALA A 190 -5.49 -3.98 0.94
CA ALA A 190 -5.01 -2.70 0.44
C ALA A 190 -6.10 -1.85 -0.24
N PHE A 191 -7.02 -2.47 -0.98
CA PHE A 191 -7.96 -1.74 -1.86
C PHE A 191 -9.43 -2.04 -1.62
N GLN A 192 -9.73 -3.06 -0.81
CA GLN A 192 -11.08 -3.60 -0.55
C GLN A 192 -11.81 -3.96 -1.85
N ALA A 193 -11.05 -4.47 -2.82
CA ALA A 193 -11.51 -4.83 -4.15
C ALA A 193 -10.95 -6.19 -4.59
N ARG A 194 -11.53 -6.76 -5.65
CA ARG A 194 -11.00 -7.98 -6.28
C ARG A 194 -9.72 -7.66 -7.07
N PHE A 195 -8.84 -8.64 -7.23
CA PHE A 195 -7.61 -8.44 -8.00
C PHE A 195 -7.92 -7.97 -9.43
N PRO A 196 -7.26 -6.92 -9.93
CA PRO A 196 -7.74 -6.11 -11.05
C PRO A 196 -7.56 -6.82 -12.38
N TYR A 197 -6.41 -7.48 -12.58
CA TYR A 197 -6.12 -8.28 -13.76
C TYR A 197 -6.83 -9.64 -13.76
N VAL A 198 -8.00 -9.75 -13.14
CA VAL A 198 -8.87 -10.93 -13.22
C VAL A 198 -10.30 -10.50 -13.53
N ALA A 199 -10.74 -9.38 -12.95
CA ALA A 199 -12.13 -8.96 -13.00
C ALA A 199 -12.37 -7.62 -13.71
N ASN A 200 -11.31 -6.86 -14.04
CA ASN A 200 -11.46 -5.47 -14.49
C ASN A 200 -10.86 -5.23 -15.88
N GLN A 201 -11.72 -5.12 -16.89
CA GLN A 201 -11.33 -4.79 -18.27
C GLN A 201 -10.57 -3.47 -18.39
N PHE A 202 -10.85 -2.48 -17.53
CA PHE A 202 -10.17 -1.18 -17.57
C PHE A 202 -8.72 -1.31 -17.10
N ALA A 203 -8.41 -2.24 -16.19
CA ALA A 203 -7.05 -2.51 -15.77
C ALA A 203 -6.20 -3.06 -16.93
N PHE A 204 -6.75 -3.99 -17.71
CA PHE A 204 -6.07 -4.53 -18.91
C PHE A 204 -5.88 -3.48 -19.99
N LYS A 205 -6.92 -2.71 -20.31
CA LYS A 205 -6.82 -1.60 -21.28
C LYS A 205 -5.80 -0.54 -20.80
N ALA A 206 -5.78 -0.23 -19.51
CA ALA A 206 -4.80 0.68 -18.93
C ALA A 206 -3.37 0.11 -19.04
N ALA A 207 -3.17 -1.19 -18.88
CA ALA A 207 -1.86 -1.82 -19.08
C ALA A 207 -1.36 -1.65 -20.54
N ILE A 208 -2.23 -1.82 -21.54
CA ILE A 208 -1.89 -1.56 -22.95
C ILE A 208 -1.33 -0.14 -23.13
N TYR A 209 -2.08 0.87 -22.70
CA TYR A 209 -1.65 2.26 -22.88
C TYR A 209 -0.46 2.62 -21.99
N ARG A 210 -0.30 1.99 -20.82
CA ARG A 210 0.89 2.17 -19.98
C ARG A 210 2.14 1.67 -20.70
N ARG A 211 2.09 0.49 -21.33
CA ARG A 211 3.20 -0.03 -22.14
C ARG A 211 3.47 0.85 -23.36
N LYS A 212 2.44 1.36 -24.05
CA LYS A 212 2.61 2.31 -25.17
C LYS A 212 3.33 3.60 -24.73
N VAL A 213 2.92 4.19 -23.61
CA VAL A 213 3.57 5.38 -23.04
C VAL A 213 5.02 5.06 -22.66
N ALA A 214 5.26 3.94 -21.97
CA ALA A 214 6.60 3.50 -21.60
C ALA A 214 7.49 3.25 -22.83
N GLY A 215 6.95 2.66 -23.90
CA GLY A 215 7.65 2.42 -25.16
C GLY A 215 8.07 3.71 -25.84
N LYS A 216 7.17 4.70 -25.94
CA LYS A 216 7.51 6.03 -26.46
C LYS A 216 8.54 6.76 -25.59
N LEU A 217 8.48 6.62 -24.26
CA LEU A 217 9.50 7.20 -23.37
C LEU A 217 10.87 6.53 -23.58
N THR A 218 10.93 5.21 -23.70
CA THR A 218 12.20 4.52 -24.01
C THR A 218 12.72 4.87 -25.41
N GLN A 219 11.83 5.06 -26.39
CA GLN A 219 12.20 5.56 -27.72
C GLN A 219 12.80 6.96 -27.65
N HIS A 220 12.25 7.86 -26.83
CA HIS A 220 12.83 9.18 -26.58
C HIS A 220 14.22 9.09 -25.93
N MET A 221 14.40 8.20 -24.96
CA MET A 221 15.64 8.07 -24.18
C MET A 221 16.78 7.39 -24.94
N PHE A 222 16.47 6.29 -25.62
CA PHE A 222 17.46 5.36 -26.20
C PHE A 222 17.38 5.26 -27.72
N GLY A 223 16.47 6.01 -28.36
CA GLY A 223 16.23 5.95 -29.81
C GLY A 223 15.46 4.71 -30.28
N LYS A 224 15.08 3.80 -29.37
CA LYS A 224 14.36 2.55 -29.66
C LYS A 224 13.26 2.28 -28.64
N ASP A 225 12.17 1.66 -29.08
CA ASP A 225 11.15 1.15 -28.16
C ASP A 225 11.68 -0.11 -27.47
N LEU A 226 11.98 0.02 -26.17
CA LEU A 226 12.52 -1.06 -25.34
C LEU A 226 11.44 -1.72 -24.47
N VAL A 227 10.15 -1.58 -24.81
CA VAL A 227 9.04 -2.21 -24.11
C VAL A 227 8.36 -3.23 -25.02
N ALA A 228 8.09 -4.43 -24.51
CA ALA A 228 7.37 -5.45 -25.26
C ALA A 228 5.93 -5.00 -25.55
N GLY A 229 5.56 -4.98 -26.82
CA GLY A 229 4.25 -4.55 -27.28
C GLY A 229 3.13 -5.46 -26.78
N VAL A 230 1.93 -4.89 -26.63
CA VAL A 230 0.72 -5.69 -26.37
C VAL A 230 -0.01 -5.92 -27.69
N LEU A 231 -0.26 -7.18 -28.01
CA LEU A 231 -0.90 -7.60 -29.25
C LEU A 231 -2.43 -7.63 -29.09
N SER A 232 -2.93 -8.25 -28.02
CA SER A 232 -4.36 -8.31 -27.74
C SER A 232 -4.65 -8.58 -26.26
N VAL A 233 -5.90 -8.37 -25.88
CA VAL A 233 -6.46 -8.85 -24.62
C VAL A 233 -7.70 -9.65 -24.95
N ASN A 234 -7.65 -10.96 -24.74
CA ASN A 234 -8.77 -11.86 -25.03
C ASN A 234 -9.61 -12.06 -23.78
N ASP A 235 -10.94 -12.13 -23.93
CA ASP A 235 -11.87 -12.48 -22.85
C ASP A 235 -12.47 -13.86 -23.12
N ASN A 236 -12.03 -14.85 -22.36
CA ASN A 236 -12.50 -16.23 -22.45
C ASN A 236 -13.44 -16.54 -21.27
N GLY A 237 -14.60 -15.87 -21.25
CA GLY A 237 -15.65 -16.11 -20.27
C GLY A 237 -15.27 -15.68 -18.85
N GLY A 238 -14.58 -14.54 -18.71
CA GLY A 238 -14.12 -14.02 -17.41
C GLY A 238 -12.70 -14.46 -17.02
N LYS A 239 -12.00 -15.17 -17.90
CA LYS A 239 -10.54 -15.34 -17.86
C LYS A 239 -9.94 -14.46 -18.94
N TYR A 240 -9.25 -13.41 -18.52
CA TYR A 240 -8.56 -12.52 -19.44
C TYR A 240 -7.16 -13.01 -19.74
N GLU A 241 -6.83 -13.05 -21.01
CA GLU A 241 -5.51 -13.38 -21.52
C GLU A 241 -4.84 -12.11 -22.01
N PHE A 242 -3.69 -11.77 -21.43
CA PHE A 242 -2.91 -10.61 -21.82
C PHE A 242 -1.82 -11.05 -22.80
N VAL A 243 -2.07 -10.88 -24.09
CA VAL A 243 -1.20 -11.36 -25.16
C VAL A 243 -0.22 -10.27 -25.56
N THR A 244 1.06 -10.52 -25.30
CA THR A 244 2.16 -9.61 -25.64
C THR A 244 3.05 -10.20 -26.71
N GLU A 245 3.91 -9.37 -27.28
CA GLU A 245 4.98 -9.81 -28.17
C GLU A 245 5.92 -10.77 -27.42
N PHE A 246 6.26 -11.90 -28.05
CA PHE A 246 7.35 -12.74 -27.59
C PHE A 246 8.68 -12.10 -27.96
N ILE A 247 9.55 -11.91 -26.97
CA ILE A 247 10.88 -11.35 -27.20
C ILE A 247 11.89 -12.49 -27.17
N PRO A 248 12.49 -12.87 -28.31
CA PRO A 248 13.56 -13.85 -28.31
C PRO A 248 14.76 -13.27 -27.55
N GLY A 249 15.42 -14.09 -26.74
CA GLY A 249 16.56 -13.65 -25.95
C GLY A 249 16.79 -14.47 -24.69
N GLU A 250 17.70 -13.99 -23.87
CA GLU A 250 18.13 -14.65 -22.63
C GLU A 250 17.64 -13.88 -21.41
N LYS A 251 17.34 -14.63 -20.34
CA LYS A 251 17.09 -14.05 -19.02
C LYS A 251 18.37 -13.38 -18.52
N VAL A 252 18.25 -12.21 -17.93
CA VAL A 252 19.39 -11.46 -17.43
C VAL A 252 19.60 -11.70 -15.94
N GLU A 253 20.85 -11.68 -15.49
CA GLU A 253 21.17 -11.69 -14.06
C GLU A 253 21.10 -10.27 -13.47
N ASN A 254 21.06 -10.17 -12.13
CA ASN A 254 21.06 -8.88 -11.44
C ASN A 254 22.48 -8.29 -11.32
N ASP A 255 23.15 -8.14 -12.45
CA ASP A 255 24.51 -7.61 -12.54
C ASP A 255 24.53 -6.06 -12.48
N THR A 256 25.71 -5.47 -12.67
CA THR A 256 25.87 -4.00 -12.61
C THR A 256 25.23 -3.30 -13.80
N GLU A 257 25.39 -3.84 -15.02
CA GLU A 257 24.83 -3.28 -16.26
C GLU A 257 23.29 -3.20 -16.18
N VAL A 258 22.67 -4.29 -15.74
CA VAL A 258 21.20 -4.37 -15.57
C VAL A 258 20.71 -3.39 -14.51
N ARG A 259 21.44 -3.25 -13.40
CA ARG A 259 21.08 -2.29 -12.35
C ARG A 259 21.21 -0.84 -12.81
N GLU A 260 22.23 -0.52 -13.60
CA GLU A 260 22.41 0.81 -14.20
C GLU A 260 21.30 1.12 -15.20
N TYR A 261 20.95 0.16 -16.08
CA TYR A 261 19.82 0.30 -17.00
C TYR A 261 18.50 0.53 -16.24
N LEU A 262 18.19 -0.33 -15.26
CA LEU A 262 16.99 -0.19 -14.42
C LEU A 262 16.95 1.16 -13.69
N ALA A 263 18.10 1.67 -13.21
CA ALA A 263 18.19 2.97 -12.57
C ALA A 263 17.81 4.11 -13.55
N GLN A 264 18.36 4.10 -14.76
CA GLN A 264 18.07 5.10 -15.79
C GLN A 264 16.59 5.09 -16.18
N VAL A 265 16.03 3.92 -16.50
CA VAL A 265 14.61 3.81 -16.89
C VAL A 265 13.71 4.19 -15.72
N SER A 266 14.00 3.70 -14.50
CA SER A 266 13.22 4.03 -13.31
C SER A 266 13.26 5.52 -12.99
N GLU A 267 14.36 6.22 -13.25
CA GLU A 267 14.44 7.66 -13.03
C GLU A 267 13.52 8.41 -14.01
N THR A 268 13.65 8.17 -15.31
CA THR A 268 12.85 8.86 -16.32
C THR A 268 11.35 8.53 -16.18
N PHE A 269 11.00 7.26 -15.93
CA PHE A 269 9.61 6.89 -15.71
C PHE A 269 9.04 7.58 -14.47
N SER A 270 9.83 7.70 -13.40
CA SER A 270 9.42 8.43 -12.20
C SER A 270 9.24 9.94 -12.48
N GLN A 271 10.12 10.55 -13.26
CA GLN A 271 10.01 11.95 -13.70
C GLN A 271 8.77 12.19 -14.56
N ALA A 272 8.47 11.26 -15.47
CA ALA A 272 7.24 11.25 -16.27
C ALA A 272 5.99 10.86 -15.45
N GLY A 273 6.13 10.43 -14.20
CA GLY A 273 4.99 10.10 -13.32
C GLY A 273 4.40 8.70 -13.52
N LEU A 274 5.11 7.80 -14.21
CA LEU A 274 4.80 6.37 -14.21
C LEU A 274 5.19 5.72 -12.86
N SER A 275 4.52 4.61 -12.54
CA SER A 275 4.91 3.72 -11.46
C SER A 275 6.14 2.92 -11.85
N VAL A 276 7.14 2.87 -10.97
CA VAL A 276 8.47 2.30 -11.30
C VAL A 276 8.82 1.03 -10.54
N TRP A 277 7.93 0.51 -9.69
CA TRP A 277 8.25 -0.63 -8.82
C TRP A 277 8.74 -1.88 -9.58
N GLN A 278 8.17 -2.18 -10.75
CA GLN A 278 8.55 -3.32 -11.59
C GLN A 278 9.95 -3.21 -12.18
N ILE A 279 10.47 -1.99 -12.32
CA ILE A 279 11.77 -1.71 -12.93
C ILE A 279 12.72 -0.99 -11.97
N ASN A 280 12.43 -1.00 -10.67
CA ASN A 280 13.26 -0.32 -9.69
C ASN A 280 14.52 -1.15 -9.41
N PRO A 281 15.74 -0.59 -9.49
CA PRO A 281 16.97 -1.35 -9.22
C PRO A 281 17.07 -1.89 -7.78
N HIS A 282 16.31 -1.32 -6.83
CA HIS A 282 16.23 -1.82 -5.45
C HIS A 282 15.22 -2.96 -5.28
N ASN A 283 14.38 -3.23 -6.28
CA ASN A 283 13.53 -4.41 -6.28
C ASN A 283 14.38 -5.61 -6.73
N PRO A 284 14.60 -6.62 -5.86
CA PRO A 284 15.48 -7.74 -6.17
C PRO A 284 14.98 -8.58 -7.35
N HIS A 285 13.70 -8.45 -7.74
CA HIS A 285 13.10 -9.16 -8.87
C HIS A 285 12.90 -8.27 -10.11
N ALA A 286 13.33 -7.00 -10.12
CA ALA A 286 13.13 -6.14 -11.30
C ALA A 286 13.85 -6.67 -12.56
N HIS A 287 15.01 -7.29 -12.39
CA HIS A 287 15.77 -7.90 -13.50
C HIS A 287 15.00 -9.02 -14.22
N THR A 288 14.08 -9.72 -13.53
CA THR A 288 13.29 -10.80 -14.17
C THR A 288 12.24 -10.28 -15.15
N ASN A 289 12.00 -8.97 -15.16
CA ASN A 289 11.12 -8.29 -16.10
C ASN A 289 11.86 -7.81 -17.36
N LEU A 290 13.12 -8.19 -17.52
CA LEU A 290 13.96 -7.87 -18.67
C LEU A 290 14.38 -9.13 -19.43
N ILE A 291 14.51 -9.00 -20.74
CA ILE A 291 15.15 -9.98 -21.61
C ILE A 291 16.26 -9.28 -22.39
N ARG A 292 17.43 -9.92 -22.47
CA ARG A 292 18.50 -9.48 -23.37
C ARG A 292 18.24 -10.09 -24.74
N THR A 293 17.98 -9.22 -25.72
CA THR A 293 17.76 -9.63 -27.11
C THR A 293 19.06 -10.14 -27.74
N PRO A 294 19.00 -10.90 -28.85
CA PRO A 294 20.20 -11.30 -29.60
C PRO A 294 21.06 -10.13 -30.08
N GLN A 295 20.46 -8.95 -30.23
CA GLN A 295 21.16 -7.71 -30.61
C GLN A 295 21.84 -7.02 -29.41
N GLY A 296 21.70 -7.56 -28.21
CA GLY A 296 22.28 -7.03 -26.97
C GLY A 296 21.39 -6.02 -26.22
N ASP A 297 20.28 -5.57 -26.82
CA ASP A 297 19.36 -4.62 -26.19
C ASP A 297 18.61 -5.27 -25.01
N LEU A 298 18.43 -4.53 -23.91
CA LEU A 298 17.63 -4.92 -22.74
C LEU A 298 16.17 -4.48 -22.91
N LYS A 299 15.26 -5.42 -23.19
CA LYS A 299 13.84 -5.14 -23.42
C LYS A 299 13.00 -5.45 -22.19
N ILE A 300 12.12 -4.53 -21.80
CA ILE A 300 11.18 -4.65 -20.68
C ILE A 300 9.96 -5.45 -21.14
N ILE A 301 9.77 -6.63 -20.55
CA ILE A 301 8.69 -7.56 -20.91
C ILE A 301 7.48 -7.48 -19.98
N ASP A 302 7.62 -6.88 -18.80
CA ASP A 302 6.56 -6.78 -17.79
C ASP A 302 6.56 -5.44 -17.04
N LEU A 303 5.40 -4.80 -16.99
CA LEU A 303 5.15 -3.54 -16.26
C LEU A 303 3.90 -3.60 -15.38
N GLU A 304 3.26 -4.78 -15.27
CA GLU A 304 2.04 -4.95 -14.49
C GLU A 304 2.36 -5.52 -13.10
N SER A 305 1.94 -4.83 -12.05
CA SER A 305 2.31 -5.26 -10.70
C SER A 305 1.54 -6.49 -10.22
N ALA A 306 2.26 -7.41 -9.59
CA ALA A 306 1.68 -8.56 -8.90
C ALA A 306 1.28 -8.26 -7.45
N LEU A 307 1.92 -7.26 -6.81
CA LEU A 307 1.74 -6.93 -5.40
C LEU A 307 1.55 -5.43 -5.19
N ALA A 308 0.75 -5.09 -4.18
CA ALA A 308 0.60 -3.72 -3.71
C ALA A 308 1.84 -3.30 -2.93
N THR A 309 2.35 -2.12 -3.22
CA THR A 309 3.57 -1.62 -2.57
C THR A 309 3.21 -0.48 -1.62
N PRO A 310 3.49 -0.60 -0.31
CA PRO A 310 3.31 0.49 0.64
C PRO A 310 4.43 1.55 0.52
N PHE A 311 5.53 1.21 -0.15
CA PHE A 311 6.69 2.07 -0.32
C PHE A 311 6.56 3.00 -1.53
N LEU A 312 6.34 4.28 -1.24
CA LEU A 312 6.31 5.34 -2.22
C LEU A 312 7.73 5.88 -2.51
N PRO A 313 8.16 5.99 -3.79
CA PRO A 313 9.41 6.66 -4.17
C PRO A 313 9.52 8.07 -3.59
N LYS A 314 10.74 8.48 -3.22
CA LYS A 314 11.02 9.84 -2.74
C LYS A 314 10.71 10.82 -3.87
N GLY A 315 9.65 11.63 -3.72
CA GLY A 315 9.17 12.58 -4.74
C GLY A 315 7.71 12.37 -5.17
N GLN A 316 7.23 11.12 -5.17
CA GLN A 316 5.84 10.81 -5.51
C GLN A 316 4.92 10.77 -4.28
N ARG A 317 5.49 10.64 -3.07
CA ARG A 317 4.74 10.57 -1.79
C ARG A 317 3.68 11.64 -1.64
N ARG A 318 4.06 12.90 -1.86
CA ARG A 318 3.14 14.03 -1.68
C ARG A 318 2.01 14.00 -2.70
N SER A 319 2.33 13.73 -3.97
CA SER A 319 1.32 13.65 -5.04
C SER A 319 0.37 12.48 -4.81
N ALA A 320 0.90 11.31 -4.44
CA ALA A 320 0.12 10.13 -4.12
C ALA A 320 -0.83 10.36 -2.94
N MET A 321 -0.35 10.95 -1.83
CA MET A 321 -1.21 11.28 -0.69
C MET A 321 -2.26 12.34 -1.06
N LYS A 322 -1.90 13.37 -1.83
CA LYS A 322 -2.83 14.40 -2.33
C LYS A 322 -3.92 13.80 -3.24
N ALA A 323 -3.55 12.85 -4.10
CA ALA A 323 -4.46 12.15 -5.01
C ALA A 323 -5.31 11.09 -4.30
N GLY A 324 -4.85 10.57 -3.16
CA GLY A 324 -5.43 9.39 -2.49
C GLY A 324 -4.97 8.07 -3.09
N ASN A 325 -3.84 8.06 -3.81
CA ASN A 325 -3.24 6.89 -4.43
C ASN A 325 -2.35 6.13 -3.43
N PHE A 326 -2.91 5.80 -2.26
CA PHE A 326 -2.20 5.04 -1.22
C PHE A 326 -3.07 3.89 -0.68
N PRO A 327 -2.57 2.65 -0.58
CA PRO A 327 -1.31 2.15 -1.13
C PRO A 327 -1.23 2.30 -2.66
N VAL A 328 -0.02 2.20 -3.23
CA VAL A 328 0.18 2.29 -4.68
C VAL A 328 0.06 0.91 -5.30
N PHE A 329 -0.68 0.84 -6.40
CA PHE A 329 -0.71 -0.31 -7.30
C PHE A 329 -0.96 0.19 -8.71
N ASP A 330 0.10 0.23 -9.52
CA ASP A 330 0.03 0.66 -10.91
C ASP A 330 -0.63 2.04 -11.10
N ASP A 331 -0.52 2.91 -10.08
CA ASP A 331 -1.03 4.28 -10.14
C ASP A 331 -0.08 5.19 -10.91
N ILE A 332 -0.63 6.20 -11.57
CA ILE A 332 0.10 7.17 -12.40
C ILE A 332 -0.14 8.58 -11.86
N ASP A 333 0.93 9.35 -11.73
CA ASP A 333 0.89 10.77 -11.36
C ASP A 333 0.61 11.63 -12.60
N PHE A 334 -0.65 11.65 -13.06
CA PHE A 334 -1.03 12.38 -14.28
C PHE A 334 -0.68 13.87 -14.27
N PRO A 335 -0.82 14.63 -13.17
CA PRO A 335 -0.34 16.01 -13.12
C PRO A 335 1.15 16.13 -13.44
N ARG A 336 1.97 15.23 -12.90
CA ARG A 336 3.40 15.16 -13.20
C ARG A 336 3.66 14.74 -14.65
N MET A 337 2.95 13.74 -15.16
CA MET A 337 3.04 13.31 -16.56
C MET A 337 2.75 14.46 -17.52
N ARG A 338 1.67 15.22 -17.29
CA ARG A 338 1.31 16.36 -18.14
C ARG A 338 2.34 17.48 -18.07
N ALA A 339 2.88 17.77 -16.88
CA ALA A 339 3.97 18.73 -16.73
C ALA A 339 5.23 18.27 -17.47
N PHE A 340 5.62 17.00 -17.32
CA PHE A 340 6.76 16.42 -18.03
C PHE A 340 6.62 16.53 -19.55
N LEU A 341 5.45 16.20 -20.11
CA LEU A 341 5.21 16.33 -21.55
C LEU A 341 5.29 17.79 -22.03
N ALA A 342 4.74 18.73 -21.25
CA ALA A 342 4.79 20.15 -21.59
C ALA A 342 6.22 20.70 -21.52
N ASP A 343 6.96 20.38 -20.46
CA ASP A 343 8.32 20.85 -20.23
C ASP A 343 9.33 20.26 -21.24
N ASN A 344 9.03 19.09 -21.81
CA ASN A 344 9.90 18.37 -22.75
C ASN A 344 9.33 18.30 -24.18
N ALA A 345 8.32 19.10 -24.52
CA ALA A 345 7.61 18.99 -25.80
C ALA A 345 8.56 19.05 -27.02
N ALA A 346 9.50 20.00 -27.03
CA ALA A 346 10.45 20.17 -28.12
C ALA A 346 11.43 18.97 -28.28
N SER A 347 11.94 18.42 -27.16
CA SER A 347 12.86 17.27 -27.21
C SER A 347 12.14 15.97 -27.55
N LEU A 348 10.90 15.82 -27.08
CA LEU A 348 10.02 14.70 -27.45
C LEU A 348 9.65 14.76 -28.93
N GLU A 349 9.31 15.93 -29.48
CA GLU A 349 9.04 16.08 -30.91
C GLU A 349 10.29 15.80 -31.75
N ALA A 350 11.47 16.27 -31.34
CA ALA A 350 12.73 16.01 -32.06
C ALA A 350 13.09 14.52 -32.15
N SER A 351 12.74 13.74 -31.14
CA SER A 351 13.08 12.31 -31.06
C SER A 351 11.98 11.37 -31.58
N LEU A 352 10.71 11.70 -31.36
CA LEU A 352 9.56 10.88 -31.76
C LEU A 352 8.93 11.33 -33.09
N GLY A 353 9.23 12.55 -33.53
CA GLY A 353 8.53 13.25 -34.59
C GLY A 353 7.13 13.74 -34.16
N PRO A 354 6.49 14.60 -34.98
CA PRO A 354 5.19 15.19 -34.65
C PRO A 354 4.08 14.14 -34.50
N LYS A 355 4.11 13.08 -35.33
CA LYS A 355 3.17 11.95 -35.21
C LYS A 355 3.39 11.16 -33.92
N GLY A 356 4.64 10.88 -33.57
CA GLY A 356 4.96 10.12 -32.36
C GLY A 356 4.62 10.87 -31.07
N LEU A 357 4.81 12.19 -31.06
CA LEU A 357 4.37 13.04 -29.95
C LEU A 357 2.83 13.05 -29.81
N ALA A 358 2.10 13.21 -30.92
CA ALA A 358 0.64 13.16 -30.90
C ALA A 358 0.11 11.80 -30.40
N GLU A 359 0.72 10.69 -30.82
CA GLU A 359 0.40 9.34 -30.32
C GLU A 359 0.66 9.19 -28.82
N LEU A 360 1.75 9.78 -28.31
CA LEU A 360 2.08 9.77 -26.88
C LEU A 360 1.04 10.54 -26.08
N GLU A 361 0.69 11.76 -26.50
CA GLU A 361 -0.32 12.59 -25.82
C GLU A 361 -1.70 11.94 -25.82
N HIS A 362 -2.09 11.35 -26.96
CA HIS A 362 -3.33 10.57 -27.10
C HIS A 362 -3.33 9.35 -26.17
N SER A 363 -2.21 8.62 -26.11
CA SER A 363 -2.06 7.46 -25.23
C SER A 363 -2.15 7.85 -23.75
N VAL A 364 -1.58 8.99 -23.35
CA VAL A 364 -1.69 9.52 -21.98
C VAL A 364 -3.13 9.92 -21.65
N GLY A 365 -3.85 10.51 -22.60
CA GLY A 365 -5.28 10.85 -22.45
C GLY A 365 -6.13 9.62 -22.12
N HIS A 366 -6.08 8.59 -22.97
CA HIS A 366 -6.82 7.35 -22.74
C HIS A 366 -6.37 6.61 -21.48
N LEU A 367 -5.06 6.59 -21.20
CA LEU A 367 -4.54 5.98 -19.99
C LEU A 367 -5.16 6.61 -18.73
N GLN A 368 -5.36 7.94 -18.74
CA GLN A 368 -6.00 8.65 -17.64
C GLN A 368 -7.45 8.25 -17.43
N GLU A 369 -8.24 8.18 -18.49
CA GLU A 369 -9.65 7.77 -18.43
C GLU A 369 -9.79 6.34 -17.92
N LEU A 370 -8.94 5.43 -18.41
CA LEU A 370 -8.96 4.01 -18.05
C LEU A 370 -8.52 3.79 -16.60
N ILE A 371 -7.43 4.43 -16.16
CA ILE A 371 -7.01 4.38 -14.76
C ILE A 371 -8.09 4.97 -13.85
N HIS A 372 -8.71 6.10 -14.22
CA HIS A 372 -9.77 6.68 -13.43
C HIS A 372 -10.97 5.73 -13.30
N SER A 373 -11.41 5.14 -14.42
CA SER A 373 -12.54 4.19 -14.46
C SER A 373 -12.25 2.93 -13.66
N TRP A 374 -11.03 2.39 -13.76
CA TRP A 374 -10.58 1.27 -12.93
C TRP A 374 -10.59 1.67 -11.45
N LYS A 375 -9.88 2.72 -11.05
CA LYS A 375 -9.70 3.05 -9.64
C LYS A 375 -10.98 3.58 -8.97
N ALA A 376 -11.93 4.11 -9.72
CA ALA A 376 -13.24 4.51 -9.21
C ALA A 376 -14.09 3.29 -8.78
N SER A 377 -13.83 2.11 -9.36
CA SER A 377 -14.48 0.86 -8.95
C SER A 377 -13.92 0.28 -7.65
N ASP A 378 -12.75 0.76 -7.19
CA ASP A 378 -12.12 0.32 -5.94
C ASP A 378 -12.57 1.22 -4.77
N LEU A 379 -12.88 0.63 -3.61
CA LEU A 379 -13.28 1.41 -2.43
C LEU A 379 -12.12 2.27 -1.88
N ARG A 380 -10.89 1.74 -1.85
CA ARG A 380 -9.63 2.40 -1.44
C ARG A 380 -9.77 3.21 -0.13
N LEU A 381 -10.23 2.57 0.95
CA LEU A 381 -10.45 3.25 2.25
C LEU A 381 -9.18 3.96 2.75
N TRP A 382 -8.03 3.31 2.66
CA TRP A 382 -6.72 3.88 3.03
C TRP A 382 -6.36 5.12 2.20
N GLY A 383 -6.70 5.11 0.91
CA GLY A 383 -6.45 6.23 0.01
C GLY A 383 -7.32 7.43 0.34
N ARG A 384 -8.59 7.19 0.68
CA ARG A 384 -9.52 8.23 1.16
C ARG A 384 -9.05 8.83 2.48
N LEU A 385 -8.62 7.98 3.41
CA LEU A 385 -8.04 8.42 4.69
C LEU A 385 -6.76 9.23 4.48
N ALA A 386 -5.84 8.77 3.63
CA ALA A 386 -4.61 9.47 3.29
C ALA A 386 -4.86 10.84 2.63
N LYS A 387 -5.84 10.92 1.74
CA LYS A 387 -6.26 12.19 1.13
C LYS A 387 -6.87 13.13 2.16
N TRP A 388 -7.70 12.60 3.06
CA TRP A 388 -8.30 13.37 4.15
C TRP A 388 -7.23 13.89 5.11
N THR A 389 -6.30 13.06 5.58
CA THR A 389 -5.20 13.46 6.47
C THR A 389 -4.29 14.48 5.79
N TYR A 390 -3.94 14.31 4.51
CA TYR A 390 -3.15 15.29 3.78
C TYR A 390 -3.85 16.65 3.72
N ARG A 391 -5.16 16.69 3.42
CA ARG A 391 -5.94 17.95 3.40
C ARG A 391 -6.00 18.58 4.80
N PHE A 392 -6.18 17.77 5.82
CA PHE A 392 -6.28 18.19 7.21
C PHE A 392 -4.98 18.84 7.70
N PHE A 393 -3.82 18.23 7.43
CA PHE A 393 -2.52 18.71 7.91
C PHE A 393 -1.85 19.73 6.97
N ASN A 394 -2.42 20.03 5.79
CA ASN A 394 -1.94 21.09 4.92
C ASN A 394 -2.34 22.49 5.46
N TRP A 395 -1.85 22.81 6.66
CA TRP A 395 -2.16 24.02 7.42
C TRP A 395 -1.77 25.28 6.66
N LYS A 396 -0.67 25.27 5.89
CA LYS A 396 -0.22 26.44 5.13
C LYS A 396 -1.25 26.87 4.08
N ALA A 397 -1.74 25.93 3.27
CA ALA A 397 -2.77 26.24 2.27
C ALA A 397 -4.09 26.65 2.95
N THR A 398 -4.49 25.92 4.00
CA THR A 398 -5.70 26.23 4.78
C THR A 398 -5.62 27.61 5.43
N TYR A 399 -4.47 27.99 5.98
CA TYR A 399 -4.18 29.30 6.57
C TYR A 399 -4.20 30.42 5.53
N THR A 400 -3.66 30.19 4.33
CA THR A 400 -3.64 31.23 3.27
C THR A 400 -5.05 31.51 2.78
N THR A 401 -5.85 30.46 2.57
CA THR A 401 -7.28 30.56 2.25
C THR A 401 -8.07 31.23 3.39
N SER A 402 -7.76 30.89 4.64
CA SER A 402 -8.42 31.47 5.82
C SER A 402 -8.09 32.94 5.98
N LYS A 403 -6.85 33.37 5.76
CA LYS A 403 -6.43 34.77 5.87
C LYS A 403 -7.11 35.64 4.80
N ALA A 404 -7.22 35.14 3.58
CA ALA A 404 -7.93 35.82 2.49
C ALA A 404 -9.45 35.90 2.72
N ALA A 405 -10.04 34.86 3.33
CA ALA A 405 -11.46 34.85 3.67
C ALA A 405 -11.77 35.75 4.90
N VAL A 406 -10.86 35.82 5.88
CA VAL A 406 -10.95 36.70 7.06
C VAL A 406 -10.86 38.18 6.67
N SER A 407 -10.10 38.53 5.61
CA SER A 407 -10.13 39.90 5.07
C SER A 407 -11.46 40.30 4.42
N GLY A 408 -12.33 39.35 4.10
CA GLY A 408 -13.69 39.57 3.57
C GLY A 408 -14.81 39.34 4.59
N ALA A 409 -14.46 39.13 5.87
CA ALA A 409 -15.41 38.81 6.94
C ALA A 409 -16.51 39.88 7.10
N ASP A 410 -16.17 41.15 6.92
CA ASP A 410 -17.09 42.28 7.06
C ASP A 410 -18.23 42.21 6.01
N ALA A 411 -17.88 41.89 4.77
CA ALA A 411 -18.84 41.72 3.67
C ALA A 411 -19.77 40.52 3.90
N ALA A 412 -19.23 39.42 4.46
CA ALA A 412 -20.03 38.23 4.78
C ALA A 412 -21.09 38.51 5.86
N THR A 413 -20.71 39.24 6.91
CA THR A 413 -21.65 39.63 7.98
C THR A 413 -22.70 40.61 7.48
N GLN A 414 -22.29 41.64 6.71
CA GLN A 414 -23.23 42.60 6.12
C GLN A 414 -24.24 41.91 5.20
N SER A 415 -23.79 41.00 4.34
CA SER A 415 -24.69 40.22 3.48
C SER A 415 -25.68 39.38 4.28
N PHE A 416 -25.22 38.73 5.36
CA PHE A 416 -26.08 37.91 6.22
C PHE A 416 -27.19 38.73 6.91
N PHE A 417 -26.84 39.86 7.52
CA PHE A 417 -27.85 40.70 8.19
C PHE A 417 -28.76 41.42 7.20
N ASN A 418 -28.22 41.93 6.09
CA ASN A 418 -29.05 42.59 5.06
C ASN A 418 -30.08 41.61 4.48
N ALA A 419 -29.69 40.37 4.21
CA ALA A 419 -30.61 39.33 3.75
C ALA A 419 -31.68 38.99 4.81
N GLY A 420 -31.34 39.05 6.10
CA GLY A 420 -32.29 38.89 7.20
C GLY A 420 -33.29 40.03 7.30
N ILE A 421 -32.81 41.27 7.24
CA ILE A 421 -33.63 42.49 7.28
C ILE A 421 -34.58 42.53 6.07
N GLU A 422 -34.07 42.26 4.86
CA GLU A 422 -34.89 42.20 3.64
C GLU A 422 -35.93 41.07 3.69
N ARG A 423 -35.62 39.96 4.36
CA ARG A 423 -36.62 38.91 4.60
C ARG A 423 -37.74 39.42 5.52
N TRP A 424 -37.41 40.10 6.61
CA TRP A 424 -38.41 40.63 7.54
C TRP A 424 -39.28 41.75 6.95
N ASP A 425 -38.70 42.61 6.13
CA ASP A 425 -39.42 43.63 5.35
C ASP A 425 -40.41 42.97 4.37
N ARG A 426 -39.98 41.96 3.59
CA ARG A 426 -40.87 41.20 2.70
C ARG A 426 -41.98 40.43 3.43
N GLU A 427 -41.71 39.96 4.64
CA GLU A 427 -42.69 39.25 5.48
C GLU A 427 -43.64 40.20 6.23
N GLY A 428 -43.48 41.52 6.06
CA GLY A 428 -44.31 42.54 6.73
C GLY A 428 -44.08 42.63 8.24
N ARG A 429 -42.91 42.17 8.73
CA ARG A 429 -42.56 42.21 10.17
C ARG A 429 -41.84 43.48 10.59
N LEU A 430 -41.39 44.28 9.62
CA LEU A 430 -40.74 45.58 9.78
C LEU A 430 -41.33 46.55 8.77
N GLU A 431 -41.47 47.81 9.15
CA GLU A 431 -41.76 48.86 8.19
C GLU A 431 -40.50 49.24 7.40
N THR A 432 -40.65 49.68 6.14
CA THR A 432 -39.50 49.97 5.26
C THR A 432 -38.56 51.04 5.84
N ALA A 433 -39.11 52.02 6.57
CA ALA A 433 -38.32 53.03 7.27
C ALA A 433 -37.47 52.44 8.41
N GLU A 434 -37.99 51.43 9.12
CA GLU A 434 -37.27 50.73 10.19
C GLU A 434 -36.16 49.84 9.60
N SER A 435 -36.45 49.15 8.49
CA SER A 435 -35.48 48.36 7.72
C SER A 435 -34.26 49.19 7.30
N ASP A 436 -34.49 50.38 6.77
CA ASP A 436 -33.41 51.29 6.35
C ASP A 436 -32.61 51.85 7.53
N ALA A 437 -33.29 52.19 8.63
CA ALA A 437 -32.62 52.62 9.87
C ALA A 437 -31.71 51.53 10.45
N LEU A 438 -32.17 50.27 10.45
CA LEU A 438 -31.39 49.11 10.91
C LEU A 438 -30.14 48.87 10.04
N LYS A 439 -30.27 48.97 8.71
CA LYS A 439 -29.12 48.88 7.78
C LYS A 439 -28.10 49.99 8.03
N GLY A 440 -28.57 51.21 8.30
CA GLY A 440 -27.73 52.34 8.69
C GLY A 440 -26.99 52.11 10.00
N TYR A 441 -27.68 51.59 11.02
CA TYR A 441 -27.11 51.28 12.33
C TYR A 441 -26.03 50.19 12.27
N LEU A 442 -26.25 49.13 11.48
CA LEU A 442 -25.26 48.06 11.27
C LEU A 442 -23.97 48.55 10.57
N SER A 443 -24.05 49.66 9.84
CA SER A 443 -22.92 50.28 9.15
C SER A 443 -22.18 51.29 10.05
N SER A 444 -22.67 51.55 11.26
CA SER A 444 -22.06 52.48 12.21
C SER A 444 -20.70 51.97 12.73
N ARG A 445 -19.83 52.91 13.12
CA ARG A 445 -18.48 52.59 13.62
C ARG A 445 -18.51 51.77 14.91
N GLU A 446 -19.54 51.96 15.73
CA GLU A 446 -19.74 51.28 17.01
C GLU A 446 -20.02 49.78 16.83
N VAL A 447 -20.81 49.43 15.80
CA VAL A 447 -21.23 48.05 15.53
C VAL A 447 -20.24 47.31 14.63
N ASN A 448 -19.47 48.04 13.82
CA ASN A 448 -18.52 47.48 12.86
C ASN A 448 -17.50 46.50 13.47
N VAL A 449 -16.99 46.80 14.68
CA VAL A 449 -16.02 45.93 15.38
C VAL A 449 -16.65 44.58 15.77
N ALA A 450 -17.89 44.59 16.26
CA ALA A 450 -18.63 43.37 16.59
C ALA A 450 -19.01 42.58 15.33
N MET A 451 -19.35 43.28 14.25
CA MET A 451 -19.68 42.69 12.94
C MET A 451 -18.49 41.96 12.32
N ARG A 452 -17.29 42.54 12.44
CA ARG A 452 -16.04 41.91 12.01
C ARG A 452 -15.76 40.64 12.78
N HIS A 453 -15.92 40.67 14.10
CA HIS A 453 -15.75 39.48 14.94
C HIS A 453 -16.72 38.35 14.54
N LEU A 454 -18.00 38.67 14.35
CA LEU A 454 -19.01 37.70 13.91
C LEU A 454 -18.74 37.14 12.51
N GLY A 455 -18.25 37.97 11.59
CA GLY A 455 -17.89 37.56 10.23
C GLY A 455 -16.76 36.55 10.21
N VAL A 456 -15.75 36.76 11.06
CA VAL A 456 -14.68 35.77 11.23
C VAL A 456 -15.24 34.46 11.75
N HIS A 457 -16.19 34.47 12.69
CA HIS A 457 -16.84 33.23 13.16
C HIS A 457 -17.61 32.50 12.05
N LEU A 458 -18.35 33.21 11.20
CA LEU A 458 -19.08 32.62 10.06
C LEU A 458 -18.13 32.00 9.04
N VAL A 459 -17.08 32.74 8.65
CA VAL A 459 -16.05 32.27 7.71
C VAL A 459 -15.31 31.05 8.25
N MET A 460 -14.89 31.09 9.52
CA MET A 460 -14.19 30.00 10.16
C MET A 460 -15.06 28.75 10.29
N SER A 461 -16.37 28.90 10.49
CA SER A 461 -17.31 27.77 10.55
C SER A 461 -17.52 27.08 9.20
N ALA A 462 -17.46 27.85 8.10
CA ALA A 462 -17.54 27.30 6.74
C ALA A 462 -16.23 26.56 6.35
N ILE A 463 -15.08 27.09 6.76
CA ILE A 463 -13.75 26.54 6.41
C ILE A 463 -13.37 25.37 7.30
N PHE A 464 -13.57 25.49 8.61
CA PHE A 464 -13.15 24.51 9.61
C PHE A 464 -14.38 23.76 10.15
N ARG A 465 -14.64 22.57 9.61
CA ARG A 465 -15.72 21.70 10.11
C ARG A 465 -15.39 21.14 11.50
N PHE A 466 -16.42 20.63 12.18
CA PHE A 466 -16.29 19.97 13.48
C PHE A 466 -15.25 18.82 13.42
N PRO A 467 -14.39 18.65 14.45
CA PRO A 467 -14.37 19.35 15.75
C PRO A 467 -13.51 20.63 15.80
N ILE A 468 -12.70 20.90 14.79
CA ILE A 468 -11.63 21.91 14.85
C ILE A 468 -12.16 23.33 14.75
N GLY A 469 -13.23 23.55 13.99
CA GLY A 469 -13.89 24.85 13.95
C GLY A 469 -14.30 25.36 15.32
N SER A 470 -14.72 24.47 16.23
CA SER A 470 -15.08 24.86 17.60
C SER A 470 -13.88 25.30 18.43
N ALA A 471 -12.77 24.57 18.37
CA ALA A 471 -11.54 24.94 19.09
C ALA A 471 -10.95 26.26 18.56
N ILE A 472 -10.91 26.44 17.24
CA ILE A 472 -10.36 27.67 16.65
C ILE A 472 -11.26 28.87 16.94
N ARG A 473 -12.59 28.72 16.92
CA ARG A 473 -13.52 29.79 17.34
C ARG A 473 -13.31 30.20 18.79
N PHE A 474 -13.10 29.22 19.68
CA PHE A 474 -12.81 29.50 21.08
C PHE A 474 -11.51 30.31 21.22
N LEU A 475 -10.44 29.89 20.56
CA LEU A 475 -9.15 30.60 20.57
C LEU A 475 -9.24 32.00 19.96
N TRP A 476 -10.01 32.16 18.87
CA TRP A 476 -10.25 33.48 18.26
C TRP A 476 -11.04 34.40 19.21
N THR A 477 -12.11 33.89 19.83
CA THR A 477 -12.92 34.66 20.79
C THR A 477 -12.07 35.07 22.00
N LEU A 478 -11.23 34.16 22.50
CA LEU A 478 -10.30 34.43 23.59
C LEU A 478 -9.30 35.51 23.19
N SER A 479 -8.69 35.41 22.01
CA SER A 479 -7.74 36.42 21.50
C SER A 479 -8.41 37.77 21.26
N PHE A 480 -9.64 37.78 20.72
CA PHE A 480 -10.41 39.01 20.52
C PHE A 480 -10.67 39.69 21.85
N TRP A 481 -11.15 38.94 22.85
CA TRP A 481 -11.44 39.46 24.18
C TRP A 481 -10.20 39.98 24.92
N LEU A 482 -9.06 39.33 24.74
CA LEU A 482 -7.78 39.78 25.29
C LEU A 482 -7.25 41.07 24.63
N ASN A 483 -7.59 41.31 23.37
CA ASN A 483 -7.14 42.48 22.59
C ASN A 483 -8.18 43.62 22.54
N SER A 484 -9.40 43.39 23.03
CA SER A 484 -10.48 44.40 23.08
C SER A 484 -10.57 45.14 24.42
N LYS A 485 -9.61 44.90 25.32
CA LYS A 485 -9.32 45.74 26.49
C LYS A 485 -8.17 46.68 26.15
#